data_AF-A0ABD1R5T1-F1
#
_entry.id   AF-A0ABD1R5T1-F1
#
_cell.length_a   1.000
_cell.length_b   1.000
_cell.length_c   1.000
_cell.angle_alpha   90.00
_cell.angle_beta   90.00
_cell.angle_gamma   90.00
#
_symmetry.space_group_name_H-M   'P 1'
#
loop_
_entity.id
_entity.type
_entity.pdbx_description
1 polymer ?
#
loop_
_entity_poly.entity_id
_entity_poly.type
_entity_poly.pdbx_seq_one_letter_code
_entity_poly.pdbx_strand_id
1 'polypeptide(L)'
;MENSSSISQNRDEQVCFCGQISATRTSWTENNPSRRFRGCRFYGRPDAYDYFSWVDPPPHPRYKNIINGLLRKANNNRNVEIKMRRLLKLHQIVIEVFMIEAIIVHYVF
;
A
#
# COMPACT_ATOMS: atom_id res chain seq x y z
N MET A 1 -25.47 29.33 -39.96
CA MET A 1 -24.12 29.84 -39.66
C MET A 1 -23.76 29.37 -38.27
N GLU A 2 -22.83 28.43 -38.21
CA GLU A 2 -22.37 27.72 -37.03
C GLU A 2 -21.70 28.70 -36.06
N ASN A 3 -21.93 28.51 -34.76
CA ASN A 3 -21.03 29.06 -33.75
C ASN A 3 -20.60 27.93 -32.83
N SER A 4 -19.71 27.09 -33.34
CA SER A 4 -19.02 26.05 -32.58
C SER A 4 -17.96 26.71 -31.71
N SER A 5 -18.37 27.21 -30.56
CA SER A 5 -17.48 27.75 -29.55
C SER A 5 -16.76 26.62 -28.80
N SER A 6 -15.48 26.49 -29.13
CA SER A 6 -14.35 26.06 -28.29
C SER A 6 -14.36 24.64 -27.73
N ILE A 7 -13.67 23.78 -28.49
CA ILE A 7 -12.84 22.65 -28.04
C ILE A 7 -12.09 23.00 -26.73
N SER A 8 -12.49 22.38 -25.63
CA SER A 8 -11.59 21.90 -24.57
C SER A 8 -12.28 20.83 -23.74
N GLN A 9 -12.84 19.81 -24.39
CA GLN A 9 -13.23 18.62 -23.63
C GLN A 9 -11.96 18.00 -23.05
N ASN A 10 -11.81 18.12 -21.73
CA ASN A 10 -10.81 17.45 -20.91
C ASN A 10 -10.80 15.96 -21.30
N ARG A 11 -9.83 15.54 -22.11
CA ARG A 11 -9.64 14.11 -22.48
C ARG A 11 -9.30 13.23 -21.27
N ASP A 12 -9.19 13.82 -20.09
CA ASP A 12 -8.76 13.21 -18.84
C ASP A 12 -9.86 12.91 -17.82
N GLU A 13 -11.14 13.10 -18.14
CA GLU A 13 -12.24 12.71 -17.24
C GLU A 13 -13.01 11.51 -17.80
N GLN A 14 -12.47 10.32 -17.55
CA GLN A 14 -13.17 9.08 -17.85
C GLN A 14 -14.22 8.78 -16.76
N VAL A 15 -15.46 8.51 -17.16
CA VAL A 15 -16.57 8.22 -16.25
C VAL A 15 -16.67 6.71 -16.01
N CYS A 16 -16.81 6.32 -14.75
CA CYS A 16 -17.07 4.94 -14.33
C CYS A 16 -18.52 4.53 -14.61
N PHE A 17 -18.82 3.23 -14.65
CA PHE A 17 -20.18 2.70 -14.77
C PHE A 17 -21.15 3.15 -13.65
N CYS A 18 -20.63 3.64 -12.52
CA CYS A 18 -21.44 4.27 -11.47
C CYS A 18 -21.90 5.71 -11.79
N GLY A 19 -21.55 6.24 -12.97
CA GLY A 19 -21.86 7.62 -13.39
C GLY A 19 -20.98 8.69 -12.76
N GLN A 20 -19.94 8.31 -12.01
CA GLN A 20 -18.99 9.24 -11.37
C GLN A 20 -17.65 9.26 -12.10
N ILE A 21 -16.90 10.36 -11.99
CA ILE A 21 -15.54 10.47 -12.53
C ILE A 21 -14.64 9.40 -11.88
N SER A 22 -13.93 8.66 -12.74
CA SER A 22 -12.98 7.63 -12.30
C SER A 22 -11.78 8.25 -11.59
N ALA A 23 -11.31 7.58 -10.54
CA ALA A 23 -10.15 8.01 -9.78
C ALA A 23 -8.88 7.37 -10.36
N THR A 24 -7.81 8.16 -10.52
CA THR A 24 -6.48 7.63 -10.84
C THR A 24 -5.85 7.06 -9.59
N ARG A 25 -5.36 5.82 -9.68
CA ARG A 25 -4.73 5.06 -8.60
C ARG A 25 -3.43 4.44 -9.12
N THR A 26 -2.55 4.07 -8.20
CA THR A 26 -1.27 3.43 -8.51
C THR A 26 -1.33 1.95 -8.16
N SER A 27 -0.98 1.08 -9.12
CA SER A 27 -0.83 -0.35 -8.87
C SER A 27 0.48 -0.62 -8.13
N TRP A 28 0.40 -1.46 -7.11
CA TRP A 28 1.56 -1.96 -6.34
C TRP A 28 1.76 -3.47 -6.52
N THR A 29 1.18 -4.02 -7.57
CA THR A 29 1.36 -5.45 -7.92
C THR A 29 2.75 -5.68 -8.48
N GLU A 30 3.28 -6.89 -8.31
CA GLU A 30 4.60 -7.23 -8.87
C GLU A 30 4.63 -7.06 -10.39
N ASN A 31 3.51 -7.28 -11.08
CA ASN A 31 3.42 -7.18 -12.54
C ASN A 31 3.30 -5.75 -13.07
N ASN A 32 2.73 -4.83 -12.28
CA ASN A 32 2.51 -3.45 -12.69
C ASN A 32 2.97 -2.47 -11.59
N PRO A 33 4.23 -2.55 -11.12
CA PRO A 33 4.67 -1.75 -9.99
C PRO A 33 4.66 -0.27 -10.37
N SER A 34 4.09 0.56 -9.51
CA SER A 34 3.97 2.01 -9.68
C SER A 34 3.24 2.46 -10.95
N ARG A 35 2.53 1.57 -11.65
CA ARG A 35 1.78 1.91 -12.88
C ARG A 35 0.40 2.48 -12.52
N ARG A 36 0.01 3.61 -13.10
CA ARG A 36 -1.30 4.21 -12.80
C ARG A 36 -2.41 3.59 -13.64
N PHE A 37 -3.56 3.40 -13.00
CA PHE A 37 -4.82 2.99 -13.60
C PHE A 37 -5.95 3.89 -13.12
N ARG A 38 -6.99 4.03 -13.93
CA ARG A 38 -8.27 4.61 -13.54
C ARG A 38 -9.18 3.51 -13.06
N GLY A 39 -9.84 3.73 -11.94
CA GLY A 39 -10.82 2.81 -11.37
C GLY A 39 -12.04 3.54 -10.84
N CYS A 40 -13.07 2.78 -10.47
CA CYS A 40 -14.21 3.35 -9.76
C CYS A 40 -13.76 4.18 -8.55
N ARG A 41 -14.43 5.29 -8.27
CA ARG A 41 -14.17 6.10 -7.07
C ARG A 41 -14.29 5.24 -5.79
N PHE A 42 -15.19 4.26 -5.80
CA PHE A 42 -15.42 3.30 -4.71
C PHE A 42 -14.51 2.06 -4.77
N TYR A 43 -13.54 1.98 -5.69
CA TYR A 43 -12.66 0.81 -5.86
C TYR A 43 -12.09 0.28 -4.53
N GLY A 44 -12.23 -1.03 -4.34
CA GLY A 44 -11.87 -1.75 -3.11
C GLY A 44 -13.03 -1.96 -2.14
N ARG A 45 -14.21 -1.39 -2.41
CA ARG A 45 -15.44 -1.64 -1.64
C ARG A 45 -16.31 -2.71 -2.31
N PRO A 46 -17.19 -3.40 -1.57
CA PRO A 46 -18.10 -4.41 -2.13
C PRO A 46 -19.09 -3.87 -3.18
N ASP A 47 -19.44 -2.59 -3.11
CA ASP A 47 -20.36 -1.88 -4.01
C ASP A 47 -19.63 -1.19 -5.20
N ALA A 48 -18.33 -1.43 -5.35
CA ALA A 48 -17.56 -0.84 -6.42
C ALA A 48 -17.86 -1.50 -7.77
N TYR A 49 -18.08 -0.68 -8.78
CA TYR A 49 -18.11 -1.14 -10.16
C TYR A 49 -16.69 -1.48 -10.65
N ASP A 50 -16.58 -2.53 -11.46
CA ASP A 50 -15.32 -3.03 -12.03
C ASP A 50 -14.78 -2.22 -13.22
N TYR A 51 -15.03 -0.90 -13.22
CA TYR A 51 -14.40 -0.02 -14.20
C TYR A 51 -12.88 -0.01 -13.99
N PHE A 52 -12.14 -0.26 -15.06
CA PHE A 52 -10.67 -0.29 -15.05
C PHE A 52 -10.09 0.17 -16.39
N SER A 53 -9.09 1.04 -16.35
CA SER A 53 -8.31 1.42 -17.53
C SER A 53 -6.88 1.84 -17.17
N TRP A 54 -5.88 1.46 -17.97
CA TRP A 54 -4.50 1.88 -17.72
C TRP A 54 -4.26 3.34 -18.16
N VAL A 55 -3.59 4.13 -17.31
CA VAL A 55 -3.16 5.50 -17.67
C VAL A 55 -1.78 5.46 -18.30
N ASP A 56 -0.84 4.77 -17.65
CA ASP A 56 0.54 4.67 -18.10
C ASP A 56 0.72 3.40 -18.96
N PRO A 57 1.68 3.39 -19.91
CA PRO A 57 2.03 2.17 -20.64
C PRO A 57 2.58 1.08 -19.70
N PRO A 58 2.65 -0.18 -20.16
CA PRO A 58 3.25 -1.26 -19.38
C PRO A 58 4.69 -0.92 -18.97
N PRO A 59 5.10 -1.20 -17.72
CA PRO A 59 6.43 -0.91 -17.25
C PRO A 59 7.47 -1.78 -17.97
N HIS A 60 8.63 -1.19 -18.25
CA HIS A 60 9.75 -1.94 -18.81
C HIS A 60 10.20 -3.06 -17.84
N PRO A 61 10.59 -4.26 -18.33
CA PRO A 61 10.97 -5.39 -17.47
C PRO A 61 12.09 -5.06 -16.46
N ARG A 62 13.10 -4.29 -16.88
CA ARG A 62 14.17 -3.82 -15.99
C ARG A 62 13.64 -2.95 -14.85
N TYR A 63 12.71 -2.04 -15.15
CA TYR A 63 12.10 -1.17 -14.13
C TYR A 63 11.31 -2.00 -13.13
N LYS A 64 10.48 -2.94 -13.62
CA LYS A 64 9.75 -3.89 -12.78
C LYS A 64 10.68 -4.65 -11.82
N ASN A 65 11.79 -5.18 -12.32
CA ASN A 65 12.75 -5.94 -11.51
C ASN A 65 13.40 -5.09 -10.42
N ILE A 66 13.80 -3.86 -10.74
CA ILE A 66 14.42 -2.94 -9.78
C ILE A 66 13.42 -2.59 -8.67
N ILE A 67 12.21 -2.13 -9.04
CA ILE A 67 11.20 -1.72 -8.05
C ILE A 67 10.80 -2.89 -7.14
N ASN A 68 10.55 -4.07 -7.71
CA ASN A 68 10.19 -5.25 -6.93
C ASN A 68 11.35 -5.71 -6.02
N GLY A 69 12.60 -5.60 -6.48
CA GLY A 69 13.78 -5.87 -5.66
C GLY A 69 13.86 -4.94 -4.44
N LEU A 70 13.63 -3.65 -4.65
CA LEU A 70 13.60 -2.66 -3.57
C LEU A 70 12.46 -2.91 -2.58
N LEU A 71 11.25 -3.21 -3.07
CA LEU A 71 10.10 -3.54 -2.22
C LEU A 71 10.36 -4.78 -1.36
N ARG A 72 10.92 -5.85 -1.95
CA ARG A 72 11.31 -7.05 -1.20
C ARG A 72 12.33 -6.75 -0.11
N LYS A 73 13.36 -5.97 -0.42
CA LYS A 73 14.37 -5.57 0.57
C LYS A 73 13.75 -4.75 1.71
N ALA A 74 12.90 -3.77 1.39
CA ALA A 74 12.22 -2.95 2.38
C ALA A 74 11.29 -3.79 3.29
N ASN A 75 10.54 -4.72 2.72
CA ASN A 75 9.67 -5.60 3.49
C ASN A 75 10.46 -6.54 4.42
N ASN A 76 11.57 -7.11 3.92
CA ASN A 76 12.44 -7.95 4.73
C ASN A 76 13.03 -7.17 5.91
N ASN A 77 13.51 -5.95 5.68
CA ASN A 77 14.03 -5.10 6.75
C ASN A 77 12.96 -4.82 7.82
N ARG A 78 11.74 -4.43 7.39
CA ARG A 78 10.60 -4.22 8.32
C ARG A 78 10.28 -5.46 9.13
N ASN A 79 10.30 -6.64 8.50
CA ASN A 79 10.02 -7.91 9.20
C ASN A 79 11.10 -8.25 10.24
N VAL A 80 12.37 -8.01 9.91
CA VAL A 80 13.49 -8.17 10.86
C VAL A 80 13.33 -7.21 12.03
N GLU A 81 13.03 -5.93 11.78
CA GLU A 81 12.79 -4.93 12.83
C GLU A 81 11.61 -5.30 13.74
N ILE A 82 10.49 -5.76 13.17
CA ILE A 82 9.32 -6.20 13.93
C ILE A 82 9.68 -7.41 14.79
N LYS A 83 10.40 -8.39 14.24
CA LYS A 83 10.83 -9.59 14.99
C LYS A 83 11.78 -9.20 16.12
N MET A 84 12.76 -8.35 15.86
CA MET A 84 13.71 -7.85 16.86
C MET A 84 12.98 -7.11 17.98
N ARG A 85 12.05 -6.20 17.64
CA ARG A 85 11.23 -5.49 18.64
C ARG A 85 10.41 -6.44 19.50
N ARG A 86 9.85 -7.52 18.92
CA ARG A 86 9.12 -8.56 19.67
C ARG A 86 10.05 -9.30 20.63
N LEU A 87 11.24 -9.70 20.18
CA LEU A 87 12.23 -10.38 21.02
C LEU A 87 12.68 -9.51 22.19
N LEU A 88 12.99 -8.23 21.93
CA LEU A 88 13.37 -7.28 22.99
C LEU A 88 12.26 -7.08 24.02
N LYS A 89 11.00 -6.98 23.58
CA LYS A 89 9.85 -6.90 24.50
C LYS A 89 9.68 -8.15 25.34
N LEU A 90 9.84 -9.34 24.75
CA LEU A 90 9.76 -10.60 25.50
C LEU A 90 10.88 -10.69 26.54
N HIS A 91 12.10 -10.35 26.16
CA HIS A 91 13.24 -10.34 27.07
C HIS A 91 13.04 -9.37 28.23
N GLN A 92 12.51 -8.17 27.96
CA GLN A 92 12.17 -7.18 28.99
C GLN A 92 11.15 -7.73 30.00
N ILE A 93 10.07 -8.36 29.52
CA ILE A 93 9.05 -8.97 30.39
C ILE A 93 9.66 -10.06 31.27
N VAL A 94 10.53 -10.91 30.72
CA VAL A 94 11.19 -11.98 31.50
C VAL A 94 12.06 -11.40 32.61
N ILE A 95 12.83 -10.34 32.33
CA ILE A 95 13.61 -9.64 33.35
C ILE A 95 12.71 -9.08 34.45
N GLU A 96 11.61 -8.42 34.08
CA GLU A 96 10.68 -7.82 35.04
C GLU A 96 10.07 -8.88 35.98
N VAL A 97 9.65 -10.03 35.44
CA VAL A 97 9.13 -11.15 36.25
C VAL A 97 10.21 -11.66 37.22
N PHE A 98 11.42 -11.92 36.74
CA PHE A 98 12.50 -12.42 37.59
C PHE A 98 12.90 -11.44 38.70
N MET A 99 12.93 -10.13 38.40
CA MET A 99 13.21 -9.09 39.39
C MET A 99 12.12 -9.03 40.46
N ILE A 100 10.84 -9.15 40.08
CA ILE A 100 9.73 -9.19 41.03
C ILE A 100 9.86 -10.42 41.95
N GLU A 101 10.14 -11.60 41.38
CA GLU A 101 10.35 -12.82 42.16
C GLU A 101 11.50 -12.66 43.17
N ALA A 102 12.64 -12.11 42.75
CA ALA A 102 13.79 -11.87 43.62
C ALA A 102 13.47 -10.89 44.77
N ILE A 103 12.71 -9.83 44.48
CA ILE A 103 12.26 -8.86 45.50
C ILE A 103 11.35 -9.56 46.51
N ILE A 104 10.36 -10.34 46.06
CA ILE A 104 9.45 -11.05 46.97
C ILE A 104 10.25 -11.95 47.91
N VAL A 105 11.22 -12.71 47.40
CA VAL A 105 12.06 -13.59 48.23
C VAL A 105 12.84 -12.79 49.26
N HIS A 106 13.41 -11.64 48.91
CA HIS A 106 14.25 -10.84 49.81
C HIS A 106 13.47 -10.13 50.94
N TYR A 107 12.21 -9.77 50.69
CA TYR A 107 11.41 -8.98 51.64
C TYR A 107 10.38 -9.81 52.43
N VAL A 108 10.05 -11.02 51.98
CA VAL A 108 9.09 -11.91 52.67
C VAL A 108 9.78 -12.99 53.50
N PHE A 109 10.98 -13.44 53.10
CA PHE A 109 11.76 -14.47 53.78
C PHE A 109 13.09 -13.91 54.29
#